data_AF-A0A382K0C9-F1
#
_entry.id   AF-A0A382K0C9-F1
#
_cell.length_a   1.000
_cell.length_b   1.000
_cell.length_c   1.000
_cell.angle_alpha   90.00
_cell.angle_beta   90.00
_cell.angle_gamma   90.00
#
_symmetry.space_group_name_H-M   'P 1'
#
loop_
_entity.id
_entity.type
_entity.pdbx_description
1 polymer ?
#
loop_
_entity_poly.entity_id
_entity_poly.type
_entity_poly.pdbx_seq_one_letter_code
_entity_poly.pdbx_strand_id
1 'polypeptide(L)'
;MSDNSTKDNTDKIEAEIVDPDEIEPLDPSKLDREHSSLLPAVTQDSSVARIDPLTAYINEIRQYENLTENEEKQLAIKLRETSDSDAAYRLTTSHLMLVVRIAMSFRRQWQNMMDLIQEGNIGLLKAVKNFDPFRGVRLSSYATWWIRSYILKYMLDNWRLVRVGTTNTRRKLLYNLRKEKERLENQGFAPTPKLLAEHFGVEESDVIDVQTSLGAADVSVDTPMREGEESTPALFLVDQTFTSP
;
A
#
# COMPACT_ATOMS: atom_id res chain seq x y z
N MET A 1 -3.99 28.34 -19.22
CA MET A 1 -5.02 27.28 -19.30
C MET A 1 -4.36 26.01 -18.84
N SER A 2 -4.45 25.74 -17.53
CA SER A 2 -3.69 24.69 -16.87
C SER A 2 -4.47 23.38 -16.93
N ASP A 3 -3.70 22.34 -17.21
CA ASP A 3 -4.09 20.98 -17.56
C ASP A 3 -5.07 20.35 -16.55
N ASN A 4 -6.34 20.25 -16.93
CA ASN A 4 -7.39 19.59 -16.15
C ASN A 4 -7.49 18.07 -16.48
N SER A 5 -6.64 17.58 -17.39
CA SER A 5 -6.66 16.20 -17.88
C SER A 5 -6.00 15.19 -16.93
N THR A 6 -5.05 15.62 -16.11
CA THR A 6 -4.28 14.71 -15.23
C THR A 6 -5.01 14.39 -13.93
N LYS A 7 -5.88 15.28 -13.45
CA LYS A 7 -6.70 15.06 -12.25
C LYS A 7 -7.79 14.02 -12.48
N ASP A 8 -8.50 14.11 -13.60
CA ASP A 8 -9.59 13.19 -13.97
C ASP A 8 -9.12 11.73 -14.11
N ASN A 9 -7.84 11.53 -14.44
CA ASN A 9 -7.26 10.20 -14.59
C ASN A 9 -6.78 9.59 -13.26
N THR A 10 -6.57 10.39 -12.21
CA THR A 10 -6.15 9.85 -10.90
C THR A 10 -7.38 9.37 -10.12
N ASP A 11 -8.45 10.16 -10.15
CA ASP A 11 -9.73 9.84 -9.48
C ASP A 11 -10.44 8.62 -10.13
N LYS A 12 -10.26 8.41 -11.44
CA LYS A 12 -10.74 7.18 -12.14
C LYS A 12 -9.97 5.93 -11.74
N ILE A 13 -8.66 6.01 -11.55
CA ILE A 13 -7.83 4.89 -11.08
C ILE A 13 -8.17 4.56 -9.62
N GLU A 14 -8.51 5.57 -8.81
CA GLU A 14 -8.91 5.44 -7.40
C GLU A 14 -10.26 4.70 -7.21
N ALA A 15 -11.19 4.82 -8.17
CA ALA A 15 -12.48 4.13 -8.13
C ALA A 15 -12.45 2.67 -8.63
N GLU A 16 -11.38 2.24 -9.31
CA GLU A 16 -11.36 0.96 -10.05
C GLU A 16 -10.48 -0.13 -9.40
N ILE A 17 -9.59 0.25 -8.47
CA ILE A 17 -8.67 -0.70 -7.80
C ILE A 17 -9.27 -1.27 -6.51
N VAL A 18 -10.18 -0.52 -5.87
CA VAL A 18 -10.84 -0.95 -4.64
C VAL A 18 -12.28 -1.31 -5.01
N ASP A 19 -12.59 -2.61 -5.03
CA ASP A 19 -13.97 -3.08 -5.17
C ASP A 19 -14.80 -2.44 -4.03
N PRO A 20 -15.82 -1.61 -4.33
CA PRO A 20 -16.61 -0.94 -3.29
C PRO A 20 -17.20 -1.91 -2.27
N ASP A 21 -17.41 -3.17 -2.67
CA ASP A 21 -17.96 -4.25 -1.86
C ASP A 21 -16.95 -4.88 -0.88
N GLU A 22 -15.63 -4.64 -1.04
CA GLU A 22 -14.60 -5.06 -0.07
C GLU A 22 -14.29 -3.99 0.98
N ILE A 23 -14.83 -2.78 0.85
CA ILE A 23 -14.72 -1.74 1.87
C ILE A 23 -15.82 -2.00 2.91
N GLU A 24 -15.61 -2.95 3.81
CA GLU A 24 -16.37 -2.92 5.06
C GLU A 24 -16.19 -1.52 5.67
N PRO A 25 -17.28 -0.81 6.04
CA PRO A 25 -17.17 0.43 6.78
C PRO A 25 -16.33 0.16 8.02
N LEU A 26 -15.10 0.66 8.03
CA LEU A 26 -14.20 0.45 9.14
C LEU A 26 -14.69 1.28 10.31
N ASP A 27 -15.33 0.58 11.25
CA ASP A 27 -15.64 1.08 12.57
C ASP A 27 -14.31 1.49 13.25
N PRO A 28 -14.12 2.79 13.56
CA PRO A 28 -12.92 3.28 14.24
C PRO A 28 -12.62 2.52 15.54
N SER A 29 -13.64 1.97 16.21
CA SER A 29 -13.48 1.20 17.45
C SER A 29 -12.85 -0.18 17.24
N LYS A 30 -12.95 -0.77 16.04
CA LYS A 30 -12.28 -2.03 15.68
C LYS A 30 -10.79 -1.83 15.36
N LEU A 31 -10.45 -0.67 14.80
CA LEU A 31 -9.06 -0.27 14.50
C LEU A 31 -8.18 -0.17 15.75
N ASP A 32 -8.76 0.19 16.89
CA ASP A 32 -8.03 0.33 18.16
C ASP A 32 -7.72 -1.01 18.83
N ARG A 33 -8.52 -2.06 18.58
CA ARG A 33 -8.36 -3.36 19.27
C ARG A 33 -7.47 -4.36 18.53
N GLU A 34 -7.56 -4.46 17.20
CA GLU A 34 -6.83 -5.52 16.48
C GLU A 34 -5.41 -5.14 16.05
N HIS A 35 -5.16 -3.87 15.70
CA HIS A 35 -3.90 -3.47 15.07
C HIS A 35 -2.86 -2.86 16.03
N SER A 36 -3.23 -2.57 17.28
CA SER A 36 -2.30 -2.05 18.29
C SER A 36 -1.15 -3.03 18.58
N SER A 37 -1.42 -4.34 18.45
CA SER A 37 -0.44 -5.43 18.63
C SER A 37 0.61 -5.53 17.51
N LEU A 38 0.36 -4.92 16.34
CA LEU A 38 1.26 -4.98 15.18
C LEU A 38 2.34 -3.90 15.19
N LEU A 39 2.20 -2.90 16.06
CA LEU A 39 3.19 -1.85 16.21
C LEU A 39 4.41 -2.40 16.97
N PRO A 40 5.64 -2.13 16.50
CA PRO A 40 6.82 -2.53 17.24
C PRO A 40 6.82 -1.88 18.63
N ALA A 41 7.09 -2.69 19.66
CA ALA A 41 7.33 -2.19 20.99
C ALA A 41 8.66 -1.44 20.99
N VAL A 42 8.62 -0.15 21.31
CA VAL A 42 9.82 0.68 21.37
C VAL A 42 10.58 0.31 22.65
N THR A 43 11.68 -0.43 22.51
CA THR A 43 12.63 -0.62 23.61
C THR A 43 13.59 0.58 23.64
N GLN A 44 13.68 1.25 24.80
CA GLN A 44 14.70 2.28 25.01
C GLN A 44 16.01 1.60 25.39
N ASP A 45 16.64 0.89 24.45
CA ASP A 45 17.99 0.37 24.66
C ASP A 45 19.01 1.47 24.37
N SER A 46 19.70 1.91 25.42
CA SER A 46 20.77 2.90 25.43
C SER A 46 22.10 2.38 24.86
N SER A 47 22.03 1.47 23.88
CA SER A 47 23.21 0.97 23.16
C SER A 47 23.42 1.77 21.88
N VAL A 48 24.68 1.91 21.43
CA VAL A 48 25.07 2.59 20.17
C VAL A 48 24.70 1.72 18.96
N ALA A 49 23.48 1.20 18.93
CA ALA A 49 22.92 0.53 17.76
C ALA A 49 22.50 1.61 16.76
N ARG A 50 22.74 1.36 15.47
CA ARG A 50 22.15 2.17 14.39
C ARG A 50 20.64 2.22 14.65
N ILE A 51 20.12 3.41 14.92
CA ILE A 51 18.69 3.60 15.15
C ILE A 51 17.97 3.12 13.90
N ASP A 52 17.08 2.14 14.05
CA ASP A 52 16.20 1.70 12.96
C ASP A 52 15.38 2.91 12.48
N PRO A 53 15.48 3.30 11.19
CA PRO A 53 14.78 4.48 10.67
C PRO A 53 13.27 4.44 10.90
N LEU A 54 12.66 3.25 10.86
CA LEU A 54 11.24 3.08 11.13
C LEU A 54 10.90 3.40 12.59
N THR A 55 11.68 2.88 13.52
CA THR A 55 11.52 3.16 14.94
C THR A 55 11.75 4.63 15.27
N ALA A 56 12.74 5.28 14.64
CA ALA A 56 12.98 6.72 14.77
C ALA A 56 11.75 7.54 14.33
N TYR A 57 11.21 7.23 13.15
CA TYR A 57 10.02 7.89 12.62
C TYR A 57 8.81 7.72 13.52
N ILE A 58 8.55 6.50 14.01
CA ILE A 58 7.43 6.23 14.93
C ILE A 58 7.56 7.05 16.22
N ASN A 59 8.77 7.19 16.75
CA ASN A 59 9.02 7.98 17.96
C ASN A 59 8.81 9.48 17.75
N GLU A 60 9.17 10.00 16.58
CA GLU A 60 8.94 11.40 16.21
C GLU A 60 7.44 11.69 16.10
N ILE A 61 6.69 10.90 15.33
CA ILE A 61 5.27 11.17 15.11
C ILE A 61 4.39 10.98 16.35
N ARG A 62 4.86 10.22 17.35
CA ARG A 62 4.17 10.06 18.64
C ARG A 62 4.13 11.35 19.46
N GLN A 63 5.00 12.32 19.15
CA GLN A 63 5.04 13.60 19.86
C GLN A 63 3.91 14.54 19.44
N TYR A 64 3.25 14.29 18.31
CA TYR A 64 2.11 15.08 17.87
C TYR A 64 0.86 14.79 18.71
N GLU A 65 0.18 15.85 19.15
CA GLU A 65 -1.03 15.75 19.94
C GLU A 65 -2.21 15.24 19.10
N ASN A 66 -3.03 14.37 19.69
CA ASN A 66 -4.28 13.93 19.08
C ASN A 66 -5.31 15.06 19.16
N LEU A 67 -6.00 15.31 18.06
CA LEU A 67 -7.08 16.30 18.02
C LEU A 67 -8.38 15.70 18.53
N THR A 68 -9.12 16.50 19.31
CA THR A 68 -10.53 16.21 19.60
C THR A 68 -11.40 16.41 18.37
N GLU A 69 -12.62 15.88 18.41
CA GLU A 69 -13.56 16.00 17.29
C GLU A 69 -13.93 17.44 16.95
N ASN A 70 -14.06 18.29 17.97
CA ASN A 70 -14.34 19.71 17.78
C ASN A 70 -13.15 20.45 17.16
N GLU A 71 -11.92 20.17 17.60
CA GLU A 71 -10.71 20.78 17.05
C GLU A 71 -10.49 20.38 15.59
N GLU A 72 -10.66 19.09 15.28
CA GLU A 72 -10.57 18.59 13.92
C GLU A 72 -11.58 19.29 13.00
N LYS A 73 -12.83 19.43 13.46
CA LYS A 73 -13.88 20.12 12.70
C LYS A 73 -13.53 21.59 12.48
N GLN A 74 -13.05 22.30 13.51
CA GLN A 74 -12.64 23.70 13.39
C GLN A 74 -11.48 23.89 12.42
N LEU A 75 -10.45 23.03 12.51
CA LEU A 75 -9.30 23.06 11.62
C LEU A 75 -9.71 22.72 10.18
N ALA A 76 -10.60 21.75 9.98
CA ALA A 76 -11.09 21.38 8.65
C ALA A 76 -11.94 22.49 8.01
N ILE A 77 -12.79 23.17 8.78
CA ILE A 77 -13.54 24.34 8.31
C ILE A 77 -12.55 25.45 7.92
N LYS A 78 -11.60 25.77 8.80
CA LYS A 78 -10.58 26.80 8.57
C LYS A 78 -9.77 26.50 7.30
N LEU A 79 -9.30 25.26 7.15
CA LEU A 79 -8.57 24.82 5.96
C LEU A 79 -9.40 25.01 4.68
N ARG A 80 -10.68 24.66 4.71
CA ARG A 80 -11.57 24.79 3.54
C ARG A 80 -11.85 26.26 3.18
N GLU A 81 -12.04 27.12 4.17
CA GLU A 81 -12.39 28.54 3.94
C GLU A 81 -11.17 29.37 3.52
N THR A 82 -10.01 29.09 4.12
CA THR A 82 -8.83 29.97 4.01
C THR A 82 -7.62 29.34 3.34
N SER A 83 -7.67 28.03 3.04
CA SER A 83 -6.50 27.26 2.56
C SER A 83 -5.28 27.39 3.48
N ASP A 84 -5.50 27.50 4.80
CA ASP A 84 -4.45 27.68 5.79
C ASP A 84 -3.54 26.44 5.89
N SER A 85 -2.27 26.63 5.55
CA SER A 85 -1.24 25.61 5.62
C SER A 85 -1.00 25.07 7.04
N ASP A 86 -1.14 25.90 8.08
CA ASP A 86 -0.99 25.46 9.47
C ASP A 86 -2.13 24.53 9.88
N ALA A 87 -3.35 24.82 9.42
CA ALA A 87 -4.49 23.95 9.64
C ALA A 87 -4.31 22.59 8.95
N ALA A 88 -3.83 22.58 7.69
CA ALA A 88 -3.48 21.35 6.99
C ALA A 88 -2.38 20.57 7.70
N TYR A 89 -1.33 21.26 8.17
CA TYR A 89 -0.22 20.67 8.90
C TYR A 89 -0.71 19.96 10.16
N ARG A 90 -1.47 20.66 11.02
CA ARG A 90 -2.01 20.08 12.27
C ARG A 90 -2.97 18.91 12.04
N LEU A 91 -3.84 19.00 11.04
CA LEU A 91 -4.73 17.90 10.66
C LEU A 91 -3.95 16.67 10.19
N THR A 92 -2.88 16.89 9.42
CA THR A 92 -2.06 15.81 8.89
C THR A 92 -1.22 15.16 9.98
N THR A 93 -0.48 15.95 10.77
CA THR A 93 0.45 15.43 11.78
C THR A 93 -0.23 14.66 12.89
N SER A 94 -1.41 15.11 13.33
CA SER A 94 -2.24 14.38 14.31
C SER A 94 -2.71 13.00 13.83
N HIS A 95 -2.72 12.75 12.51
CA HIS A 95 -3.20 11.50 11.91
C HIS A 95 -2.09 10.62 11.34
N LEU A 96 -0.80 10.97 11.50
CA LEU A 96 0.31 10.15 11.00
C LEU A 96 0.34 8.74 11.62
N MET A 97 -0.08 8.60 12.88
CA MET A 97 -0.15 7.29 13.54
C MET A 97 -1.19 6.37 12.89
N LEU A 98 -2.28 6.92 12.34
CA LEU A 98 -3.27 6.15 11.59
C LEU A 98 -2.65 5.54 10.34
N VAL A 99 -1.79 6.30 9.64
CA VAL A 99 -1.08 5.81 8.45
C VAL A 99 -0.19 4.63 8.81
N VAL A 100 0.63 4.75 9.87
CA VAL A 100 1.50 3.66 10.33
C VAL A 100 0.68 2.42 10.67
N ARG A 101 -0.43 2.57 11.39
CA ARG A 101 -1.30 1.44 11.76
C ARG A 101 -1.89 0.73 10.55
N ILE A 102 -2.35 1.48 9.54
CA ILE A 102 -2.85 0.90 8.29
C ILE A 102 -1.72 0.21 7.53
N ALA A 103 -0.58 0.85 7.39
CA ALA A 103 0.56 0.32 6.66
C ALA A 103 1.08 -0.99 7.29
N MET A 104 1.14 -1.07 8.62
CA MET A 104 1.56 -2.28 9.35
C MET A 104 0.69 -3.51 9.06
N SER A 105 -0.56 -3.34 8.62
CA SER A 105 -1.39 -4.48 8.19
C SER A 105 -0.86 -5.17 6.92
N PHE A 106 -0.02 -4.49 6.13
CA PHE A 106 0.62 -5.01 4.91
C PHE A 106 2.04 -5.54 5.13
N ARG A 107 2.53 -5.59 6.39
CA ARG A 107 3.90 -5.99 6.72
C ARG A 107 4.26 -7.42 6.28
N ARG A 108 3.28 -8.31 6.15
CA ARG A 108 3.52 -9.69 5.67
C ARG A 108 3.78 -9.74 4.17
N GLN A 109 3.23 -8.80 3.43
CA GLN A 109 3.25 -8.74 1.96
C GLN A 109 4.37 -7.85 1.43
N TRP A 110 4.87 -6.92 2.24
CA TRP A 110 5.85 -5.93 1.80
C TRP A 110 6.97 -5.74 2.82
N GLN A 111 8.22 -5.75 2.34
CA GLN A 111 9.40 -5.68 3.21
C GLN A 111 9.74 -4.26 3.65
N ASN A 112 9.70 -3.29 2.73
CA ASN A 112 10.09 -1.91 3.04
C ASN A 112 8.91 -1.11 3.60
N MET A 113 8.75 -1.13 4.92
CA MET A 113 7.61 -0.49 5.57
C MET A 113 7.60 1.03 5.43
N MET A 114 8.78 1.65 5.37
CA MET A 114 8.92 3.11 5.23
C MET A 114 8.27 3.60 3.93
N ASP A 115 8.47 2.89 2.82
CA ASP A 115 7.88 3.29 1.54
C ASP A 115 6.35 3.29 1.59
N LEU A 116 5.73 2.26 2.17
CA LEU A 116 4.27 2.22 2.29
C LEU A 116 3.74 3.33 3.21
N ILE A 117 4.48 3.65 4.28
CA ILE A 117 4.11 4.76 5.16
C ILE A 117 4.17 6.09 4.39
N GLN A 118 5.20 6.31 3.58
CA GLN A 118 5.33 7.52 2.78
C GLN A 118 4.19 7.67 1.76
N GLU A 119 3.84 6.59 1.06
CA GLU A 119 2.72 6.60 0.12
C GLU A 119 1.37 6.77 0.82
N GLY A 120 1.21 6.14 1.98
CA GLY A 120 0.06 6.35 2.86
C GLY A 120 -0.05 7.80 3.35
N ASN A 121 1.07 8.46 3.64
CA ASN A 121 1.11 9.88 4.01
C ASN A 121 0.65 10.77 2.84
N ILE A 122 1.01 10.43 1.60
CA ILE A 122 0.48 11.11 0.40
C ILE A 122 -1.03 10.93 0.29
N GLY A 123 -1.54 9.71 0.54
CA GLY A 123 -2.97 9.43 0.63
C GLY A 123 -3.67 10.24 1.73
N LEU A 124 -3.06 10.38 2.91
CA LEU A 124 -3.58 11.21 3.99
C LEU A 124 -3.66 12.69 3.59
N LEU A 125 -2.62 13.24 2.95
CA LEU A 125 -2.63 14.62 2.46
C LEU A 125 -3.78 14.86 1.46
N LYS A 126 -4.04 13.88 0.59
CA LYS A 126 -5.18 13.92 -0.35
C LYS A 126 -6.52 13.88 0.39
N ALA A 127 -6.64 13.04 1.42
CA ALA A 127 -7.83 12.98 2.26
C ALA A 127 -8.09 14.31 2.95
N VAL A 128 -7.08 14.89 3.62
CA VAL A 128 -7.19 16.18 4.32
C VAL A 128 -7.63 17.29 3.37
N LYS A 129 -7.06 17.32 2.16
CA LYS A 129 -7.43 18.31 1.14
C LYS A 129 -8.88 18.20 0.66
N ASN A 130 -9.40 16.98 0.55
CA ASN A 130 -10.74 16.70 0.00
C ASN A 130 -11.79 16.44 1.09
N PHE A 131 -11.45 16.60 2.36
CA PHE A 131 -12.34 16.28 3.47
C PHE A 131 -13.44 17.34 3.63
N ASP A 132 -14.68 16.88 3.86
CA ASP A 132 -15.84 17.73 4.07
C ASP A 132 -16.33 17.63 5.53
N PRO A 133 -16.09 18.66 6.37
CA PRO A 133 -16.43 18.64 7.80
C PRO A 133 -17.94 18.66 8.09
N PHE A 134 -18.78 18.89 7.09
CA PHE A 134 -20.24 18.94 7.26
C PHE A 134 -20.93 17.60 7.05
N ARG A 135 -20.20 16.56 6.61
CA ARG A 135 -20.76 15.21 6.38
C ARG A 135 -20.99 14.38 7.64
N GLY A 136 -20.56 14.86 8.81
CA GLY A 136 -20.79 14.19 10.09
C GLY A 136 -19.97 12.92 10.30
N VAL A 137 -18.90 12.72 9.51
CA VAL A 137 -17.94 11.60 9.67
C VAL A 137 -16.59 12.15 10.14
N ARG A 138 -15.88 11.38 10.97
CA ARG A 138 -14.52 11.73 11.42
C ARG A 138 -13.56 11.69 10.23
N LEU A 139 -12.54 12.55 10.23
CA LEU A 139 -11.47 12.55 9.22
C LEU A 139 -10.77 11.19 9.17
N SER A 140 -10.56 10.54 10.31
CA SER A 140 -9.95 9.21 10.39
C SER A 140 -10.68 8.17 9.53
N SER A 141 -12.01 8.12 9.58
CA SER A 141 -12.82 7.20 8.77
C SER A 141 -12.69 7.49 7.29
N TYR A 142 -12.71 8.78 6.90
CA TYR A 142 -12.56 9.18 5.51
C TYR A 142 -11.15 8.91 4.97
N ALA A 143 -10.12 9.30 5.72
CA ALA A 143 -8.72 9.16 5.33
C ALA A 143 -8.29 7.70 5.20
N THR A 144 -8.90 6.80 5.96
CA THR A 144 -8.62 5.37 5.92
C THR A 144 -8.72 4.78 4.50
N TRP A 145 -9.69 5.23 3.70
CA TRP A 145 -9.86 4.78 2.31
C TRP A 145 -8.74 5.30 1.41
N TRP A 146 -8.40 6.59 1.52
CA TRP A 146 -7.33 7.21 0.75
C TRP A 146 -5.96 6.60 1.06
N ILE A 147 -5.66 6.39 2.35
CA ILE A 147 -4.39 5.81 2.80
C ILE A 147 -4.23 4.40 2.20
N ARG A 148 -5.25 3.54 2.33
CA ARG A 148 -5.20 2.18 1.77
C ARG A 148 -5.04 2.19 0.26
N SER A 149 -5.80 3.03 -0.43
CA SER A 149 -5.77 3.10 -1.90
C SER A 149 -4.38 3.49 -2.42
N TYR A 150 -3.72 4.46 -1.78
CA TYR A 150 -2.38 4.88 -2.16
C TYR A 150 -1.32 3.81 -1.85
N ILE A 151 -1.42 3.14 -0.70
CA ILE A 151 -0.55 2.01 -0.36
C ILE A 151 -0.70 0.87 -1.39
N LEU A 152 -1.94 0.46 -1.69
CA LEU A 152 -2.23 -0.62 -2.65
C LEU A 152 -1.75 -0.26 -4.05
N LYS A 153 -1.99 0.97 -4.49
CA LYS A 153 -1.50 1.48 -5.78
C LYS A 153 0.01 1.38 -5.87
N TYR A 154 0.73 1.81 -4.83
CA TYR A 154 2.19 1.71 -4.78
C TYR A 154 2.66 0.26 -4.85
N MET A 155 2.05 -0.63 -4.06
CA MET A 155 2.39 -2.05 -4.06
C MET A 155 2.20 -2.66 -5.45
N LEU A 156 1.07 -2.39 -6.11
CA LEU A 156 0.76 -2.91 -7.44
C LEU A 156 1.68 -2.35 -8.53
N ASP A 157 2.10 -1.10 -8.40
CA ASP A 157 3.00 -0.45 -9.36
C ASP A 157 4.46 -0.87 -9.19
N ASN A 158 4.86 -1.32 -7.98
CA ASN A 158 6.25 -1.65 -7.62
C ASN A 158 6.47 -3.12 -7.24
N TRP A 159 5.50 -4.00 -7.49
CA TRP A 159 5.61 -5.42 -7.10
C TRP A 159 6.70 -6.20 -7.85
N ARG A 160 7.21 -5.65 -8.97
CA ARG A 160 8.31 -6.20 -9.78
C ARG A 160 9.26 -5.08 -10.21
N LEU A 161 10.50 -5.46 -10.50
CA LEU A 161 11.50 -4.52 -11.00
C LEU A 161 11.14 -4.05 -12.42
N VAL A 162 10.62 -4.96 -13.25
CA VAL A 162 10.15 -4.64 -14.60
C VAL A 162 8.68 -4.24 -14.54
N ARG A 163 8.41 -2.96 -14.79
CA ARG A 163 7.05 -2.45 -14.87
C ARG A 163 6.36 -3.00 -16.11
N VAL A 164 5.34 -3.81 -15.91
CA VAL A 164 4.44 -4.27 -16.98
C VAL A 164 3.18 -3.43 -16.95
N GLY A 165 2.64 -3.05 -18.12
CA GLY A 165 1.34 -2.40 -18.20
C GLY A 165 0.28 -3.22 -17.48
N THR A 166 -0.42 -2.59 -16.53
CA THR A 166 -1.46 -3.23 -15.73
C THR A 166 -2.83 -2.68 -16.10
N THR A 167 -3.70 -3.55 -16.62
CA THR A 167 -5.14 -3.30 -16.76
C THR A 167 -5.81 -3.44 -15.40
N ASN A 168 -7.03 -2.92 -15.25
CA ASN A 168 -7.75 -3.02 -13.97
C ASN A 168 -8.11 -4.46 -13.61
N THR A 169 -8.48 -5.26 -14.61
CA THR A 169 -8.58 -6.73 -14.52
C THR A 169 -7.33 -7.35 -13.92
N ARG A 170 -6.15 -6.97 -14.44
CA ARG A 170 -4.88 -7.49 -13.97
C ARG A 170 -4.56 -7.06 -12.55
N ARG A 171 -4.84 -5.80 -12.17
CA ARG A 171 -4.66 -5.30 -10.80
C ARG A 171 -5.52 -6.06 -9.80
N LYS A 172 -6.80 -6.28 -10.12
CA LYS A 172 -7.74 -7.08 -9.31
C LYS A 172 -7.19 -8.49 -9.07
N LEU A 173 -6.74 -9.16 -10.14
CA LEU A 173 -6.15 -10.50 -10.04
C LEU A 173 -4.84 -10.49 -9.22
N LEU A 174 -3.93 -9.54 -9.43
CA LEU A 174 -2.66 -9.48 -8.68
C LEU A 174 -2.86 -9.40 -7.17
N TYR A 175 -3.88 -8.67 -6.73
CA TYR A 175 -4.18 -8.52 -5.30
C TYR A 175 -4.91 -9.74 -4.73
N ASN A 176 -5.98 -10.20 -5.40
CA ASN A 176 -6.91 -11.17 -4.82
C ASN A 176 -6.63 -12.64 -5.18
N LEU A 177 -5.90 -12.92 -6.26
CA LEU A 177 -5.73 -14.28 -6.77
C LEU A 177 -5.03 -15.21 -5.76
N ARG A 178 -4.01 -14.73 -5.04
CA ARG A 178 -3.30 -15.54 -4.03
C ARG A 178 -4.21 -15.90 -2.85
N LYS A 179 -4.94 -14.91 -2.32
CA LYS A 179 -5.86 -15.08 -1.19
C LYS A 179 -7.00 -16.04 -1.54
N GLU A 180 -7.56 -15.89 -2.74
CA GLU A 180 -8.67 -16.74 -3.18
C GLU A 180 -8.23 -18.17 -3.46
N LYS A 181 -7.03 -18.34 -4.05
CA LYS A 181 -6.41 -19.66 -4.23
C LYS A 181 -6.25 -20.37 -2.89
N GLU A 182 -5.68 -19.69 -1.90
CA GLU A 182 -5.49 -20.24 -0.55
C GLU A 182 -6.84 -20.56 0.11
N ARG A 183 -7.87 -19.72 -0.08
CA ARG A 183 -9.23 -19.96 0.42
C ARG A 183 -9.84 -21.24 -0.16
N LEU A 184 -9.72 -21.45 -1.47
CA LEU A 184 -10.23 -22.64 -2.16
C LEU A 184 -9.47 -23.91 -1.73
N GLU A 185 -8.15 -23.83 -1.63
CA GLU A 185 -7.30 -24.93 -1.16
C GLU A 185 -7.66 -25.33 0.27
N ASN A 186 -7.89 -24.36 1.16
CA ASN A 186 -8.32 -24.61 2.55
C ASN A 186 -9.72 -25.24 2.65
N GLN A 187 -10.58 -25.03 1.65
CA GLN A 187 -11.88 -25.68 1.54
C GLN A 187 -11.82 -27.06 0.86
N GLY A 188 -10.64 -27.50 0.44
CA GLY A 188 -10.42 -28.78 -0.25
C GLY A 188 -10.73 -28.75 -1.75
N PHE A 189 -10.92 -27.58 -2.34
CA PHE A 189 -11.12 -27.43 -3.79
C PHE A 189 -9.78 -27.24 -4.51
N ALA A 190 -9.67 -27.81 -5.72
CA ALA A 190 -8.54 -27.54 -6.60
C ALA A 190 -8.78 -26.20 -7.34
N PRO A 191 -7.92 -25.18 -7.15
CA PRO A 191 -8.09 -23.86 -7.75
C PRO A 191 -7.71 -23.90 -9.23
N THR A 192 -8.66 -24.29 -10.09
CA THR A 192 -8.47 -24.29 -11.54
C THR A 192 -8.56 -22.87 -12.11
N PRO A 193 -7.78 -22.51 -13.15
CA PRO A 193 -7.82 -21.19 -13.77
C PRO A 193 -9.22 -20.79 -14.22
N LYS A 194 -9.98 -21.72 -14.80
CA LYS A 194 -11.37 -21.52 -15.19
C LYS A 194 -12.30 -21.13 -14.01
N LEU A 195 -12.20 -21.83 -12.87
CA LEU A 195 -13.01 -21.52 -11.70
C LEU A 195 -12.71 -20.12 -11.14
N LEU A 196 -11.43 -19.75 -11.14
CA LEU A 196 -10.97 -18.43 -10.70
C LEU A 196 -11.46 -17.34 -11.67
N ALA A 197 -11.41 -17.61 -12.97
CA ALA A 197 -11.90 -16.71 -14.02
C ALA A 197 -13.41 -16.42 -13.86
N GLU A 198 -14.21 -17.46 -13.64
CA GLU A 198 -15.65 -17.33 -13.37
C GLU A 198 -15.92 -16.54 -12.07
N HIS A 199 -15.15 -16.77 -11.01
CA HIS A 199 -15.30 -16.01 -9.76
C HIS A 199 -15.01 -14.52 -9.95
N PHE A 200 -13.90 -14.18 -10.63
CA PHE A 200 -13.48 -12.79 -10.79
C PHE A 200 -14.21 -12.05 -11.91
N GLY A 201 -14.93 -12.77 -12.80
CA GLY A 201 -15.60 -12.22 -13.96
C GLY A 201 -14.62 -11.80 -15.06
N VAL A 202 -13.57 -12.60 -15.27
CA VAL A 202 -12.43 -12.29 -16.17
C VAL A 202 -12.17 -13.46 -17.12
N GLU A 203 -11.34 -13.24 -18.13
CA GLU A 203 -10.94 -14.32 -19.05
C GLU A 203 -9.95 -15.29 -18.40
N GLU A 204 -10.02 -16.57 -18.77
CA GLU A 204 -9.10 -17.59 -18.25
C GLU A 204 -7.64 -17.28 -18.62
N SER A 205 -7.40 -16.67 -19.80
CA SER A 205 -6.08 -16.21 -20.21
C SER A 205 -5.48 -15.19 -19.24
N ASP A 206 -6.29 -14.24 -18.75
CA ASP A 206 -5.82 -13.23 -17.80
C ASP A 206 -5.39 -13.86 -16.47
N VAL A 207 -6.10 -14.88 -16.02
CA VAL A 207 -5.76 -15.63 -14.80
C VAL A 207 -4.44 -16.38 -14.99
N ILE A 208 -4.26 -17.07 -16.12
CA ILE A 208 -3.03 -17.80 -16.44
C ILE A 208 -1.83 -16.85 -16.52
N ASP A 209 -2.00 -15.70 -17.18
CA ASP A 209 -0.95 -14.71 -17.35
C ASP A 209 -0.52 -14.12 -16.00
N VAL A 210 -1.49 -13.76 -15.15
CA VAL A 210 -1.21 -13.25 -13.80
C VAL A 210 -0.58 -14.32 -12.92
N GLN A 211 -1.06 -15.57 -12.97
CA GLN A 211 -0.52 -16.67 -12.20
C GLN A 211 0.94 -16.96 -12.59
N THR A 212 1.24 -17.01 -13.89
CA THR A 212 2.59 -17.16 -14.41
C THR A 212 3.49 -16.01 -13.92
N SER A 213 2.98 -14.79 -14.01
CA SER A 213 3.70 -13.61 -13.56
C SER A 213 3.97 -13.61 -12.06
N LEU A 214 3.06 -14.14 -11.23
CA LEU A 214 3.21 -14.23 -9.78
C LEU A 214 4.20 -15.30 -9.33
N GLY A 215 4.45 -16.30 -10.18
CA GLY A 215 5.44 -17.37 -9.95
C GLY A 215 6.85 -17.04 -10.44
N ALA A 216 6.97 -16.17 -11.44
CA ALA A 216 8.26 -15.71 -11.97
C ALA A 216 8.83 -14.58 -11.10
N ALA A 217 9.54 -14.92 -10.02
CA ALA A 217 10.28 -13.95 -9.23
C ALA A 217 11.50 -13.41 -10.00
N ASP A 218 11.81 -12.12 -9.82
CA ASP A 218 13.02 -11.52 -10.39
C ASP A 218 14.24 -12.03 -9.59
N VAL A 219 15.23 -12.60 -10.28
CA VAL A 219 16.42 -13.20 -9.64
C VAL A 219 17.61 -12.27 -9.83
N SER A 220 18.34 -12.02 -8.74
CA SER A 220 19.58 -11.24 -8.80
C SER A 220 20.67 -12.01 -9.53
N VAL A 221 21.31 -11.33 -10.48
CA VAL A 221 22.42 -11.85 -11.27
C VAL A 221 23.71 -11.99 -10.44
N ASP A 222 23.80 -11.26 -9.34
CA ASP A 222 24.96 -11.22 -8.43
C ASP A 222 24.81 -12.14 -7.22
N THR A 223 23.64 -12.76 -7.02
CA THR A 223 23.44 -13.67 -5.88
C THR A 223 24.19 -14.98 -6.14
N PRO A 224 25.04 -15.44 -5.19
CA PRO A 224 25.69 -16.73 -5.28
C PRO A 224 24.70 -17.87 -5.54
N MET A 225 25.01 -18.76 -6.47
CA MET A 225 24.13 -19.89 -6.81
C MET A 225 24.03 -20.92 -5.68
N ARG A 226 25.08 -21.04 -4.85
CA ARG A 226 25.14 -21.88 -3.66
C ARG A 226 25.83 -21.12 -2.52
N GLU A 227 25.41 -21.40 -1.29
CA GLU A 227 26.07 -20.83 -0.11
C GLU A 227 27.55 -21.25 -0.07
N GLY A 228 28.44 -20.26 0.01
CA GLY A 228 29.89 -20.46 0.08
C GLY A 228 30.60 -20.56 -1.28
N GLU A 229 29.90 -20.43 -2.41
CA GLU A 229 30.51 -20.36 -3.74
C GLU A 229 30.55 -18.91 -4.25
N GLU A 230 31.60 -18.56 -5.01
CA GLU A 230 31.68 -17.27 -5.72
C GLU A 230 30.94 -17.30 -7.06
N SER A 231 30.38 -18.45 -7.45
CA SER A 231 29.66 -18.64 -8.70
C SER A 231 28.32 -17.89 -8.67
N THR A 232 28.17 -16.90 -9.54
CA THR A 232 26.93 -16.14 -9.70
C THR A 232 26.29 -16.42 -11.07
N PRO A 233 24.96 -16.25 -11.24
CA PRO A 233 24.32 -16.36 -12.54
C PRO A 233 24.99 -15.50 -13.63
N ALA A 234 25.56 -14.35 -13.24
CA ALA A 234 26.31 -13.45 -14.13
C ALA A 234 27.39 -14.18 -14.94
N LEU A 235 28.10 -15.10 -14.29
CA LEU A 235 29.25 -15.80 -14.87
C LEU A 235 28.85 -16.73 -16.03
N PHE A 236 27.59 -17.16 -16.07
CA PHE A 236 27.06 -18.09 -17.06
C PHE A 236 26.26 -17.41 -18.17
N LEU A 237 26.07 -16.08 -18.09
CA LEU A 237 25.41 -15.32 -19.14
C LEU A 237 26.38 -15.12 -20.31
N VAL A 238 25.95 -15.56 -21.50
CA VAL A 238 26.71 -15.40 -22.74
C VAL A 238 26.21 -14.16 -23.47
N ASP A 239 27.14 -13.34 -23.96
CA ASP A 239 26.81 -12.24 -24.86
C ASP A 239 26.39 -12.79 -26.23
N GLN A 240 25.10 -12.68 -26.53
CA GLN A 240 24.52 -13.15 -27.80
C GLN A 240 24.80 -12.20 -28.97
N THR A 241 25.31 -11.00 -28.71
CA THR A 241 25.66 -10.01 -29.74
C THR A 241 27.12 -10.09 -30.15
N PHE A 242 27.94 -10.83 -29.38
CA PHE A 242 29.35 -11.02 -29.67
C PHE A 242 29.52 -11.94 -30.88
N THR A 243 29.97 -11.38 -32.00
CA THR A 243 30.32 -12.15 -33.19
C THR A 243 31.78 -12.59 -33.06
N SER A 244 32.04 -13.89 -33.05
CA SER A 244 33.42 -14.42 -33.00
C SER A 244 34.24 -13.90 -34.19
N PRO A 245 35.52 -13.53 -33.97
CA PRO A 245 36.40 -13.02 -35.03
C PRO A 245 36.73 -14.04 -36.11
#